data_AF-A0AAU5X5L7-F1
#
_entry.id   AF-A0AAU5X5L7-F1
#
_cell.length_a   1.000
_cell.length_b   1.000
_cell.length_c   1.000
_cell.angle_alpha   90.00
_cell.angle_beta   90.00
_cell.angle_gamma   90.00
#
_symmetry.space_group_name_H-M   'P 1'
#
loop_
_entity.id
_entity.type
_entity.pdbx_description
1 polymer ?
#
loop_
_entity_poly.entity_id
_entity_poly.type
_entity_poly.pdbx_seq_one_letter_code
_entity_poly.pdbx_strand_id
1 'polypeptide(L)'
;MANSDDIRHWVRERIAELEARRDELNSRFEALDAGDGDMDDARERAGRALHFARLARTRSMKAHAEAARIHEEAARLHERMVQAGIGESDWHHRRAAHHRRMAAGERRSAEEEMSGRPTSPVSPGQGMRYDRP
;
A
#
# COMPACT_ATOMS: atom_id res chain seq x y z
N MET A 1 -68.46 17.35 25.76
CA MET A 1 -67.99 18.42 24.86
C MET A 1 -66.72 18.97 25.47
N ALA A 2 -65.58 18.89 24.78
CA ALA A 2 -64.32 19.46 25.29
C ALA A 2 -64.43 20.99 25.34
N ASN A 3 -63.91 21.62 26.40
CA ASN A 3 -63.96 23.07 26.58
C ASN A 3 -63.02 23.74 25.57
N SER A 4 -63.40 24.91 25.04
CA SER A 4 -62.62 25.67 24.04
C SER A 4 -61.20 26.00 24.53
N ASP A 5 -61.04 26.13 25.85
CA ASP A 5 -59.75 26.37 26.49
C ASP A 5 -58.82 25.14 26.44
N ASP A 6 -59.38 23.93 26.58
CA ASP A 6 -58.63 22.68 26.51
C ASP A 6 -58.09 22.46 25.08
N ILE A 7 -58.89 22.80 24.07
CA ILE A 7 -58.48 22.73 22.67
C ILE A 7 -57.35 23.73 22.38
N ARG A 8 -57.45 24.97 22.88
CA ARG A 8 -56.39 25.99 22.71
C ARG A 8 -55.11 25.67 23.47
N HIS A 9 -55.20 24.96 24.59
CA HIS A 9 -54.03 24.50 25.32
C HIS A 9 -53.33 23.35 24.57
N TRP A 10 -54.10 22.35 24.14
CA TRP A 10 -53.59 21.22 23.35
C TRP A 10 -52.92 21.67 22.04
N VAL A 11 -53.50 22.62 21.31
CA VAL A 11 -52.90 23.17 20.08
C VAL A 11 -51.56 23.86 20.37
N ARG A 12 -51.45 24.60 21.48
CA ARG A 12 -50.20 25.29 21.86
C ARG A 12 -49.10 24.31 22.23
N GLU A 13 -49.44 23.28 23.01
CA GLU A 13 -48.48 22.20 23.33
C GLU A 13 -48.03 21.47 22.07
N ARG A 14 -48.96 21.19 21.15
CA ARG A 14 -48.64 20.50 19.91
C ARG A 14 -47.73 21.32 19.00
N ILE A 15 -47.91 22.64 18.95
CA ILE A 15 -47.02 23.53 18.20
C ILE A 15 -45.62 23.54 18.81
N ALA A 16 -45.50 23.68 20.12
CA ALA A 16 -44.20 23.68 20.81
C ALA A 16 -43.45 22.35 20.63
N GLU A 17 -44.15 21.22 20.66
CA GLU A 17 -43.57 19.90 20.40
C GLU A 17 -43.04 19.78 18.96
N LEU A 18 -43.78 20.30 17.99
CA LEU A 18 -43.38 20.28 16.58
C LEU A 18 -42.20 21.22 16.31
N GLU A 19 -42.13 22.37 16.98
CA GLU A 19 -40.99 23.29 16.90
C GLU A 19 -39.73 22.67 17.51
N ALA A 20 -39.84 22.07 18.69
CA ALA A 20 -38.73 21.35 19.32
C ALA A 20 -38.23 20.20 18.43
N ARG A 21 -39.16 19.47 17.78
CA ARG A 21 -38.82 18.38 16.87
C ARG A 21 -38.16 18.89 15.59
N ARG A 22 -38.58 20.05 15.08
CA ARG A 22 -37.96 20.71 13.93
C ARG A 22 -36.52 21.12 14.26
N ASP A 23 -36.30 21.74 15.42
CA ASP A 23 -34.97 22.18 15.84
C ASP A 23 -34.02 20.99 16.04
N GLU A 24 -34.51 19.90 16.65
CA GLU A 24 -33.74 18.65 16.77
C GLU A 24 -33.33 18.07 15.41
N LEU A 25 -34.26 18.05 14.45
CA LEU A 25 -33.98 17.54 13.10
C LEU A 25 -33.00 18.45 12.36
N ASN A 26 -33.11 19.76 12.50
CA ASN A 26 -32.17 20.71 11.93
C ASN A 26 -30.76 20.54 12.52
N SER A 27 -30.61 20.42 13.84
CA SER A 27 -29.32 20.17 14.46
C SER A 27 -28.70 18.83 14.04
N ARG A 28 -29.53 17.80 13.83
CA ARG A 28 -29.05 16.51 13.29
C ARG A 28 -28.62 16.62 11.84
N PHE A 29 -29.33 17.40 11.04
CA PHE A 29 -28.99 17.63 9.64
C PHE A 29 -27.68 18.41 9.51
N GLU A 30 -27.50 19.48 10.29
CA GLU A 30 -26.24 20.23 10.36
C GLU A 30 -25.06 19.36 10.83
N ALA A 31 -25.28 18.45 11.77
CA ALA A 31 -24.25 17.50 12.21
C ALA A 31 -23.87 16.47 11.13
N LEU A 32 -24.79 16.10 10.24
CA LEU A 32 -24.53 15.22 9.11
C LEU A 32 -23.85 15.96 7.95
N ASP A 33 -24.25 17.20 7.69
CA ASP A 33 -23.69 18.09 6.65
C ASP A 33 -22.24 18.50 6.98
N ALA A 34 -21.92 18.65 8.27
CA ALA A 34 -20.54 18.80 8.74
C ALA A 34 -19.65 17.55 8.48
N GLY A 35 -20.22 16.42 8.06
CA GLY A 35 -19.53 15.17 7.73
C GLY A 35 -18.97 15.09 6.31
N ASP A 36 -19.30 16.02 5.41
CA ASP A 36 -18.83 16.00 4.02
C ASP A 36 -17.30 16.21 3.89
N GLY A 37 -16.67 16.82 4.91
CA GLY A 37 -15.21 16.91 5.02
C GLY A 37 -14.51 15.56 5.11
N ASP A 38 -15.18 14.50 5.61
CA ASP A 38 -14.58 13.16 5.73
C ASP A 38 -14.44 12.45 4.38
N MET A 39 -15.35 12.71 3.43
CA MET A 39 -15.28 12.12 2.09
C MET A 39 -14.20 12.75 1.22
N ASP A 40 -14.05 14.08 1.29
CA ASP A 40 -12.95 14.78 0.61
C ASP A 40 -11.59 14.42 1.22
N ASP A 41 -11.49 14.34 2.55
CA ASP A 41 -10.30 13.85 3.25
C ASP A 41 -9.98 12.39 2.86
N ALA A 42 -10.97 11.51 2.83
CA ALA A 42 -10.80 10.11 2.43
C ALA A 42 -10.32 10.01 0.98
N ARG A 43 -10.88 10.83 0.08
CA ARG A 43 -10.45 10.90 -1.32
C ARG A 43 -9.02 11.41 -1.46
N GLU A 44 -8.66 12.44 -0.69
CA GLU A 44 -7.30 12.98 -0.67
C GLU A 44 -6.29 11.95 -0.14
N ARG A 45 -6.62 11.25 0.95
CA ARG A 45 -5.82 10.14 1.50
C ARG A 45 -5.65 9.02 0.49
N ALA A 46 -6.71 8.62 -0.19
CA ALA A 46 -6.66 7.60 -1.25
C ALA A 46 -5.77 8.06 -2.42
N GLY A 47 -5.88 9.32 -2.84
CA GLY A 47 -5.01 9.92 -3.86
C GLY A 47 -3.53 9.88 -3.48
N ARG A 48 -3.20 10.27 -2.25
CA ARG A 48 -1.83 10.17 -1.71
C ARG A 48 -1.34 8.73 -1.64
N ALA A 49 -2.16 7.79 -1.17
CA ALA A 49 -1.80 6.39 -1.09
C ALA A 49 -1.48 5.80 -2.48
N LEU A 50 -2.30 6.12 -3.50
CA LEU A 50 -2.04 5.72 -4.89
C LEU A 50 -0.76 6.34 -5.44
N HIS A 51 -0.49 7.61 -5.13
CA HIS A 51 0.76 8.27 -5.51
C HIS A 51 1.97 7.55 -4.92
N PHE A 52 1.97 7.29 -3.61
CA PHE A 52 3.07 6.59 -2.94
C PHE A 52 3.23 5.14 -3.42
N ALA A 53 2.14 4.43 -3.69
CA ALA A 53 2.20 3.09 -4.26
C ALA A 53 2.87 3.07 -5.64
N ARG A 54 2.54 4.05 -6.52
CA ARG A 54 3.20 4.21 -7.83
C ARG A 54 4.69 4.56 -7.70
N LEU A 55 5.03 5.43 -6.75
CA LEU A 55 6.42 5.79 -6.47
C LEU A 55 7.22 4.60 -5.94
N ALA A 56 6.65 3.84 -5.00
CA ALA A 56 7.26 2.63 -4.45
C ALA A 56 7.51 1.58 -5.55
N ARG A 57 6.52 1.34 -6.42
CA ARG A 57 6.67 0.43 -7.57
C ARG A 57 7.78 0.87 -8.51
N THR A 58 7.84 2.16 -8.86
CA THR A 58 8.93 2.70 -9.70
C THR A 58 10.31 2.51 -9.07
N ARG A 59 10.42 2.72 -7.75
CA ARG A 59 11.67 2.54 -7.01
C ARG A 59 12.07 1.07 -6.95
N SER A 60 11.11 0.18 -6.72
CA SER A 60 11.34 -1.27 -6.65
C SER A 60 11.84 -1.81 -7.99
N MET A 61 11.22 -1.43 -9.11
CA MET A 61 11.68 -1.80 -10.44
C MET A 61 13.12 -1.35 -10.72
N LYS A 62 13.47 -0.12 -10.33
CA LYS A 62 14.85 0.39 -10.46
C LYS A 62 15.82 -0.41 -9.60
N ALA A 63 15.43 -0.78 -8.38
CA ALA A 63 16.26 -1.59 -7.50
C ALA A 63 16.54 -2.98 -8.08
N HIS A 64 15.52 -3.65 -8.61
CA HIS A 64 15.68 -4.94 -9.29
C HIS A 64 16.58 -4.83 -10.53
N ALA A 65 16.40 -3.81 -11.36
CA ALA A 65 17.25 -3.58 -12.53
C ALA A 65 18.72 -3.38 -12.13
N GLU A 66 18.98 -2.61 -11.08
CA GLU A 66 20.34 -2.37 -10.58
C GLU A 66 20.96 -3.62 -9.93
N ALA A 67 20.18 -4.37 -9.16
CA ALA A 67 20.61 -5.65 -8.60
C ALA A 67 21.00 -6.65 -9.71
N ALA A 68 20.22 -6.71 -10.79
CA ALA A 68 20.55 -7.52 -11.95
C ALA A 68 21.90 -7.11 -12.56
N ARG A 69 22.14 -5.79 -12.73
CA ARG A 69 23.40 -5.25 -13.27
C ARG A 69 24.60 -5.63 -12.40
N ILE A 70 24.48 -5.48 -11.08
CA ILE A 70 25.54 -5.83 -10.12
C ILE A 70 25.88 -7.32 -10.20
N HIS A 71 24.88 -8.19 -10.27
CA HIS A 71 25.10 -9.62 -10.42
C HIS A 71 25.76 -9.98 -11.75
N GLU A 72 25.39 -9.34 -12.86
CA GLU A 72 26.12 -9.55 -14.13
C GLU A 72 27.58 -9.11 -14.05
N GLU A 73 27.85 -7.98 -13.40
CA GLU A 73 29.20 -7.47 -13.22
C GLU A 73 30.04 -8.42 -12.36
N ALA A 74 29.47 -8.97 -11.29
CA ALA A 74 30.10 -10.01 -10.47
C ALA A 74 30.38 -11.29 -11.27
N ALA A 75 29.46 -11.70 -12.15
CA ALA A 75 29.68 -12.85 -13.04
C ALA A 75 30.86 -12.58 -14.00
N ARG A 76 30.90 -11.41 -14.65
CA ARG A 76 32.00 -11.01 -15.54
C ARG A 76 33.33 -10.92 -14.80
N LEU A 77 33.33 -10.51 -13.53
CA LEU A 77 34.54 -10.49 -12.70
C LEU A 77 35.10 -11.90 -12.51
N HIS A 78 34.27 -12.88 -12.16
CA HIS A 78 34.73 -14.26 -12.02
C HIS A 78 35.23 -14.85 -13.33
N GLU A 79 34.61 -14.53 -14.47
CA GLU A 79 35.12 -14.95 -15.78
C GLU A 79 36.48 -14.35 -16.11
N ARG A 80 36.71 -13.08 -15.75
CA ARG A 80 38.03 -12.44 -15.87
C ARG A 80 39.06 -13.10 -14.97
N MET A 81 38.69 -13.55 -13.76
CA MET A 81 39.61 -14.32 -12.90
C MET A 81 40.03 -15.64 -13.54
N VAL A 82 39.10 -16.37 -14.17
CA VAL A 82 39.42 -17.59 -14.94
C VAL A 82 40.39 -17.28 -16.08
N GLN A 83 40.11 -16.24 -16.87
CA GLN A 83 40.96 -15.84 -17.99
C GLN A 83 42.37 -15.43 -17.55
N ALA A 84 42.48 -14.82 -16.38
CA ALA A 84 43.76 -14.43 -15.76
C ALA A 84 44.47 -15.62 -15.08
N GLY A 85 43.87 -16.80 -15.02
CA GLY A 85 44.42 -17.97 -14.32
C GLY A 85 44.50 -17.77 -12.80
N ILE A 86 43.66 -16.90 -12.24
CA ILE A 86 43.64 -16.60 -10.80
C ILE A 86 42.62 -17.52 -10.12
N GLY A 87 43.10 -18.31 -9.16
CA GLY A 87 42.26 -19.19 -8.35
C GLY A 87 41.76 -20.45 -9.08
N GLU A 88 40.83 -21.16 -8.44
CA GLU A 88 40.25 -22.38 -9.00
C GLU A 88 39.19 -22.06 -10.07
N SER A 89 39.46 -22.47 -11.31
CA SER A 89 38.58 -22.20 -12.46
C SER A 89 37.14 -22.70 -12.24
N ASP A 90 36.98 -23.93 -11.75
CA ASP A 90 35.66 -24.53 -11.50
C ASP A 90 34.86 -23.76 -10.44
N TRP A 91 35.54 -23.26 -9.41
CA TRP A 91 34.91 -22.42 -8.40
C TRP A 91 34.41 -21.11 -9.01
N HIS A 92 35.25 -20.43 -9.80
CA HIS A 92 34.89 -19.20 -10.49
C HIS A 92 33.74 -19.40 -11.49
N HIS A 93 33.76 -20.48 -12.27
CA HIS A 93 32.68 -20.81 -13.19
C HIS A 93 31.35 -21.06 -12.47
N ARG A 94 31.35 -21.84 -11.38
CA ARG A 94 30.16 -22.05 -10.55
C ARG A 94 29.63 -20.74 -9.98
N ARG A 95 30.52 -19.84 -9.55
CA ARG A 95 30.15 -18.55 -8.98
C ARG A 95 29.60 -17.58 -10.03
N ALA A 96 30.21 -17.53 -11.22
CA ALA A 96 29.68 -16.76 -12.34
C ALA A 96 28.28 -17.24 -12.76
N ALA A 97 28.08 -18.55 -12.86
CA ALA A 97 26.78 -19.13 -13.17
C ALA A 97 25.73 -18.82 -12.09
N HIS A 98 26.10 -18.85 -10.81
CA HIS A 98 25.22 -18.44 -9.72
C HIS A 98 24.78 -16.98 -9.86
N HIS A 99 25.73 -16.06 -10.08
CA HIS A 99 25.40 -14.65 -10.26
C HIS A 99 24.51 -14.41 -11.49
N ARG A 100 24.72 -15.12 -12.60
CA ARG A 100 23.82 -15.04 -13.77
C ARG A 100 22.39 -15.49 -13.44
N ARG A 101 22.23 -16.54 -12.65
CA ARG A 101 20.89 -16.98 -12.19
C ARG A 101 20.21 -15.92 -11.33
N MET A 102 20.96 -15.28 -10.43
CA MET A 102 20.44 -14.17 -9.62
C MET A 102 20.04 -12.98 -10.49
N ALA A 103 20.89 -12.55 -11.42
CA ALA A 103 20.58 -11.46 -12.36
C ALA A 103 19.32 -11.74 -13.20
N ALA A 104 19.15 -12.99 -13.65
CA ALA A 104 17.94 -13.40 -14.35
C ALA A 104 16.70 -13.39 -13.44
N GLY A 105 16.85 -13.72 -12.15
CA GLY A 105 15.80 -13.58 -11.14
C GLY A 105 15.37 -12.14 -10.97
N GLU A 106 16.32 -11.23 -10.75
CA GLU A 106 16.07 -9.81 -10.59
C GLU A 106 15.37 -9.18 -11.81
N ARG A 107 15.77 -9.57 -13.04
CA ARG A 107 15.07 -9.13 -14.26
C ARG A 107 13.62 -9.59 -14.31
N ARG A 108 13.35 -10.85 -13.95
CA ARG A 108 11.98 -11.36 -13.90
C ARG A 108 11.16 -10.61 -12.85
N SER A 109 11.72 -10.35 -11.67
CA SER A 109 11.04 -9.53 -10.65
C SER A 109 10.70 -8.12 -11.18
N ALA A 110 11.64 -7.47 -11.87
CA ALA A 110 11.38 -6.17 -12.50
C ALA A 110 10.30 -6.22 -13.58
N GLU A 111 10.28 -7.28 -14.41
CA GLU A 111 9.26 -7.50 -15.45
C GLU A 111 7.88 -7.80 -14.85
N GLU A 112 7.82 -8.61 -13.79
CA GLU A 112 6.59 -8.90 -13.04
C GLU A 112 6.03 -7.62 -12.43
N GLU A 113 6.88 -6.82 -11.77
CA GLU A 113 6.50 -5.51 -11.26
C GLU A 113 6.08 -4.55 -12.38
N MET A 114 6.68 -4.60 -13.57
CA MET A 114 6.25 -3.76 -14.71
C MET A 114 4.88 -4.20 -15.26
N SER A 115 4.61 -5.52 -15.28
CA SER A 115 3.34 -6.08 -15.77
C SER A 115 2.14 -5.79 -14.85
N GLY A 116 2.40 -5.42 -13.59
CA GLY A 116 1.34 -5.15 -12.61
C GLY A 116 0.67 -6.42 -12.09
N ARG A 117 1.24 -7.59 -12.39
CA ARG A 117 0.92 -8.81 -11.65
C ARG A 117 1.35 -8.60 -10.20
N PRO A 118 0.49 -8.91 -9.22
CA PRO A 118 0.92 -8.90 -7.82
C PRO A 118 2.10 -9.86 -7.70
N THR A 119 3.26 -9.33 -7.31
CA THR A 119 4.34 -10.17 -6.81
C THR A 119 3.73 -10.91 -5.63
N SER A 120 3.70 -12.25 -5.70
CA SER A 120 3.23 -13.03 -4.56
C SER A 120 4.04 -12.55 -3.36
N PRO A 121 3.39 -12.09 -2.28
CA PRO A 121 4.12 -11.59 -1.13
C PRO A 121 5.07 -12.70 -0.70
N VAL A 122 6.36 -12.40 -0.64
CA VAL A 122 7.32 -13.23 0.08
C VAL A 122 6.74 -13.36 1.48
N SER A 123 6.18 -14.51 1.81
CA SER A 123 5.64 -14.78 3.13
C SER A 123 6.67 -14.35 4.17
N PRO A 124 6.37 -13.37 5.05
CA PRO A 124 7.24 -13.01 6.15
C PRO A 124 7.13 -14.12 7.20
N GLY A 125 7.70 -15.29 6.89
CA GLY A 125 7.47 -16.55 7.62
C GLY A 125 8.64 -17.51 7.61
N GLN A 126 9.83 -17.07 7.18
CA GLN A 126 11.09 -17.79 7.39
C GLN A 126 12.14 -16.86 7.99
N GLY A 127 11.74 -16.14 9.05
CA GLY A 127 12.69 -15.58 9.99
C GLY A 127 13.42 -16.74 10.67
N MET A 128 14.73 -16.82 10.46
CA MET A 128 15.61 -17.80 11.09
C MET A 128 15.35 -17.85 12.60
N ARG A 129 14.97 -19.04 13.07
CA ARG A 129 15.05 -19.38 14.48
C ARG A 129 16.53 -19.36 14.85
N TYR A 130 16.97 -18.31 15.52
CA TYR A 130 18.23 -18.36 16.24
C TYR A 130 17.98 -19.20 17.48
N ASP A 131 18.40 -20.46 17.44
CA ASP A 131 18.61 -21.24 18.66
C ASP A 131 19.72 -20.53 19.44
N ARG A 132 19.34 -20.00 20.60
CA ARG A 132 20.25 -19.38 21.55
C ARG A 132 20.82 -20.50 22.44
N PRO A 133 22.14 -20.54 22.66
CA PRO A 133 22.77 -21.54 23.53
C PRO A 133 22.34 -21.38 24.99
#